data_AF-A0AAV6I465-F1
#
_entry.id   AF-A0AAV6I465-F1
#
_cell.length_a   1.000
_cell.length_b   1.000
_cell.length_c   1.000
_cell.angle_alpha   90.00
_cell.angle_beta   90.00
_cell.angle_gamma   90.00
#
_symmetry.space_group_name_H-M   'P 1'
#
loop_
_entity.id
_entity.type
_entity.pdbx_description
1 polymer ?
#
loop_
_entity_poly.entity_id
_entity_poly.type
_entity_poly.pdbx_seq_one_letter_code
_entity_poly.pdbx_strand_id
1 'polypeptide(L)'
;MSWQTYVDDHLMCDIEGNHLSSAAIIGHDGSVWAQSSSFPQGSGGVTIKKTGQALIFGIYEEPVTPGQCNMVVERLGDYLVEQGL
;
A
#
# COMPACT_ATOMS: atom_id res chain seq x y z
N MET A 1 -18.05 -0.82 13.47
CA MET A 1 -17.29 -1.50 12.40
C MET A 1 -16.00 -0.72 12.20
N SER A 2 -14.84 -1.32 12.49
CA SER A 2 -13.53 -0.68 12.27
C SER A 2 -12.92 -1.14 10.94
N TRP A 3 -11.97 -0.39 10.39
CA TRP A 3 -11.19 -0.83 9.22
C TRP A 3 -10.45 -2.15 9.48
N GLN A 4 -10.09 -2.43 10.73
CA GLN A 4 -9.43 -3.66 11.13
C GLN A 4 -10.30 -4.90 10.87
N THR A 5 -11.62 -4.83 11.12
CA THR A 5 -12.55 -5.93 10.81
C THR A 5 -12.54 -6.28 9.31
N TYR A 6 -12.36 -5.31 8.42
CA TYR A 6 -12.25 -5.60 6.99
C TYR A 6 -10.95 -6.31 6.65
N VAL A 7 -9.84 -5.95 7.29
CA VAL A 7 -8.57 -6.65 7.10
C VAL A 7 -8.67 -8.08 7.63
N ASP A 8 -9.11 -8.25 8.87
CA ASP A 8 -9.10 -9.54 9.55
C ASP A 8 -10.12 -10.51 8.92
N ASP A 9 -11.36 -10.06 8.70
CA ASP A 9 -12.45 -10.96 8.30
C ASP A 9 -12.61 -11.08 6.78
N HIS A 10 -12.15 -10.10 5.99
CA HIS A 10 -12.40 -10.07 4.54
C HIS A 10 -11.13 -10.19 3.69
N LEU A 11 -9.98 -9.61 4.13
CA LEU A 11 -8.73 -9.75 3.39
C LEU A 11 -7.92 -10.97 3.85
N MET A 12 -7.86 -11.23 5.15
CA MET A 12 -7.11 -12.34 5.73
C MET A 12 -7.97 -13.60 5.93
N CYS A 13 -9.09 -13.71 5.23
CA CYS A 13 -9.99 -14.85 5.32
C CYS A 13 -9.35 -16.14 4.75
N ASP A 14 -9.91 -17.29 5.15
CA ASP A 14 -9.52 -18.58 4.59
C ASP A 14 -10.02 -18.72 3.14
N ILE A 15 -9.11 -19.12 2.26
CA ILE A 15 -9.30 -19.36 0.83
C ILE A 15 -8.97 -20.83 0.56
N GLU A 16 -9.92 -21.70 0.88
CA GLU A 16 -9.82 -23.15 0.67
C GLU A 16 -8.54 -23.75 1.31
N GLY A 17 -8.28 -23.38 2.57
CA GLY A 17 -7.09 -23.79 3.31
C GLY A 17 -5.84 -22.94 3.05
N ASN A 18 -5.97 -21.83 2.30
CA ASN A 18 -4.92 -20.83 2.12
C ASN A 18 -5.33 -19.48 2.72
N HIS A 19 -4.40 -18.54 2.82
CA HIS A 19 -4.70 -17.15 3.19
C HIS A 19 -3.68 -16.21 2.52
N LEU A 20 -4.01 -14.92 2.45
CA LEU A 20 -3.01 -13.92 2.04
C LEU A 20 -1.85 -13.90 3.03
N SER A 21 -0.61 -13.75 2.51
CA SER A 21 0.57 -13.65 3.38
C SER A 21 0.54 -12.41 4.27
N SER A 22 0.01 -11.30 3.74
CA SER A 22 -0.23 -10.05 4.46
C SER A 22 -1.23 -9.17 3.70
N ALA A 23 -1.91 -8.28 4.41
CA ALA A 23 -2.85 -7.31 3.85
C ALA A 23 -2.87 -6.00 4.65
N ALA A 24 -3.20 -4.89 3.99
CA ALA A 24 -3.43 -3.60 4.62
C ALA A 24 -4.43 -2.76 3.82
N ILE A 25 -5.12 -1.86 4.52
CA ILE A 25 -5.94 -0.78 3.94
C ILE A 25 -5.17 0.51 4.13
N ILE A 26 -4.81 1.14 3.03
CA ILE A 26 -3.98 2.35 3.01
C ILE A 26 -4.74 3.45 2.27
N GLY A 27 -4.87 4.60 2.93
CA GLY A 27 -5.46 5.79 2.33
C GLY A 27 -4.63 6.30 1.16
N HIS A 28 -5.26 7.04 0.25
CA HIS A 28 -4.55 7.65 -0.88
C HIS A 28 -3.49 8.69 -0.46
N ASP A 29 -3.52 9.12 0.80
CA ASP A 29 -2.51 9.97 1.45
C ASP A 29 -1.32 9.18 2.03
N GLY A 30 -1.32 7.85 1.90
CA GLY A 30 -0.31 6.95 2.47
C GLY A 30 -0.56 6.55 3.92
N SER A 31 -1.63 7.04 4.56
CA SER A 31 -1.96 6.69 5.94
C SER A 31 -2.45 5.25 6.04
N VAL A 32 -1.90 4.46 6.97
CA VAL A 32 -2.38 3.09 7.24
C VAL A 32 -3.67 3.14 8.07
N TRP A 33 -4.78 2.66 7.50
CA TRP A 33 -6.07 2.60 8.19
C TRP A 33 -6.26 1.30 8.97
N ALA A 34 -5.72 0.20 8.45
CA ALA A 34 -5.69 -1.11 9.09
C ALA A 34 -4.65 -2.01 8.42
N GLN A 35 -4.11 -3.00 9.13
CA GLN A 35 -3.14 -3.94 8.59
C GLN A 35 -3.17 -5.28 9.33
N SER A 36 -2.80 -6.35 8.63
CA SER A 36 -2.61 -7.68 9.21
C SER A 36 -1.35 -7.68 10.09
N SER A 37 -1.26 -8.59 11.04
CA SER A 37 -0.06 -8.72 11.90
C SER A 37 1.21 -9.08 11.13
N SER A 38 1.08 -9.75 9.98
CA SER A 38 2.17 -10.13 9.08
C SER A 38 2.49 -9.07 8.03
N PHE A 39 1.70 -7.99 7.95
CA PHE A 39 2.09 -6.83 7.14
C PHE A 39 3.36 -6.24 7.74
N PRO A 40 4.39 -5.91 6.94
CA PRO A 40 5.69 -5.49 7.46
C PRO A 40 5.58 -4.43 8.56
N GLN A 41 5.73 -4.86 9.82
CA GLN A 41 5.71 -3.98 10.99
C GLN A 41 7.15 -3.54 11.26
N GLY A 42 7.50 -2.38 10.70
CA GLY A 42 8.81 -1.78 10.83
C GLY A 42 8.77 -0.34 10.33
N SER A 43 9.93 0.30 10.26
CA SER A 43 10.14 1.63 9.70
C SER A 43 10.03 1.72 8.17
N GLY A 44 9.71 0.59 7.53
CA GLY A 44 9.29 0.55 6.14
C GLY A 44 7.86 1.04 5.93
N GLY A 45 7.43 1.05 4.67
CA GLY A 45 6.10 1.46 4.29
C GLY A 45 5.87 1.27 2.80
N VAL A 46 4.72 1.70 2.31
CA VAL A 46 4.38 1.64 0.89
C VAL A 46 3.70 2.93 0.46
N THR A 47 4.10 3.45 -0.70
CA THR A 47 3.42 4.54 -1.39
C THR A 47 2.72 3.98 -2.62
N ILE A 48 1.44 4.30 -2.77
CA ILE A 48 0.64 3.88 -3.93
C ILE A 48 0.16 5.12 -4.68
N LYS A 49 0.65 5.35 -5.91
CA LYS A 49 0.22 6.45 -6.77
C LYS A 49 -0.66 5.92 -7.89
N LYS A 50 -1.89 6.42 -7.94
CA LYS A 50 -2.84 6.14 -9.03
C LYS A 50 -2.54 7.00 -10.26
N THR A 51 -2.59 6.39 -11.44
CA THR A 51 -2.58 7.07 -12.75
C THR A 51 -3.92 6.83 -13.47
N GLY A 52 -4.03 7.24 -14.74
CA GLY A 52 -5.22 6.97 -15.56
C GLY A 52 -5.45 5.48 -15.82
N GLN A 53 -4.38 4.71 -16.05
CA GLN A 53 -4.41 3.31 -16.48
C GLN A 53 -3.64 2.35 -15.56
N ALA A 54 -2.88 2.85 -14.58
CA ALA A 54 -2.03 2.03 -13.71
C ALA A 54 -2.06 2.47 -12.23
N LEU A 55 -1.54 1.60 -11.37
CA LEU A 55 -1.19 1.89 -9.98
C LEU A 55 0.31 1.64 -9.81
N ILE A 56 1.04 2.65 -9.32
CA ILE A 56 2.46 2.53 -9.01
C ILE A 56 2.60 2.20 -7.54
N PHE A 57 3.32 1.14 -7.22
CA PHE A 57 3.65 0.73 -5.86
C PHE A 57 5.14 0.96 -5.60
N GLY A 58 5.47 1.72 -4.56
CA GLY A 58 6.82 1.76 -4.00
C GLY A 58 6.80 1.23 -2.59
N ILE A 59 7.47 0.10 -2.35
CA ILE A 59 7.66 -0.45 -1.01
C ILE A 59 9.07 -0.04 -0.57
N TYR A 60 9.21 0.45 0.65
CA TYR A 60 10.49 0.86 1.20
C TYR A 60 10.70 0.27 2.59
N GLU A 61 11.97 0.16 2.96
CA GLU A 61 12.45 -0.22 4.28
C GLU A 61 13.55 0.77 4.70
N GLU A 62 13.95 0.75 5.97
CA GLU A 62 15.09 1.55 6.43
C GLU A 62 16.37 1.27 5.60
N PRO A 63 17.19 2.29 5.30
CA PRO A 63 17.14 3.67 5.79
C PRO A 63 16.28 4.61 4.93
N VAL A 64 15.49 4.09 3.98
CA VAL A 64 14.64 4.93 3.13
C VAL A 64 13.51 5.51 3.96
N THR A 65 13.34 6.82 3.91
CA THR A 65 12.26 7.52 4.59
C THR A 65 10.98 7.53 3.75
N PRO A 66 9.79 7.68 4.38
CA PRO A 66 8.53 7.81 3.65
C PRO A 66 8.57 8.93 2.58
N GLY A 67 9.17 10.08 2.90
CA GLY A 67 9.28 11.20 1.96
C GLY A 67 10.13 10.90 0.73
N GLN A 68 11.16 10.07 0.86
CA GLN A 68 11.97 9.62 -0.29
C GLN A 68 11.19 8.65 -1.18
N CYS A 69 10.43 7.73 -0.59
CA CYS A 69 9.57 6.83 -1.36
C CYS A 69 8.49 7.62 -2.13
N ASN A 70 7.80 8.53 -1.44
CA ASN A 70 6.79 9.41 -2.05
C ASN A 70 7.36 10.18 -3.24
N MET A 71 8.51 10.80 -3.09
CA MET A 71 9.14 11.57 -4.16
C MET A 71 9.37 10.74 -5.43
N VAL A 72 9.84 9.49 -5.30
CA VAL A 72 10.12 8.62 -6.44
C VAL A 72 8.82 8.13 -7.09
N VAL A 73 7.88 7.64 -6.28
CA VAL A 73 6.62 7.05 -6.75
C VAL A 73 5.72 8.10 -7.38
N GLU A 74 5.57 9.26 -6.74
CA GLU A 74 4.68 10.32 -7.22
C GLU A 74 5.24 10.98 -8.48
N ARG A 75 6.54 11.22 -8.56
CA ARG A 75 7.16 11.80 -9.76
C ARG A 75 6.93 10.95 -11.01
N LEU A 76 7.05 9.62 -10.89
CA LEU A 76 6.74 8.73 -12.00
C LEU A 76 5.24 8.75 -12.33
N GLY A 77 4.37 8.76 -11.30
CA GLY A 77 2.93 8.80 -11.53
C GLY A 77 2.45 10.08 -12.18
N ASP A 78 2.98 11.24 -11.78
CA ASP A 78 2.66 12.52 -12.40
C ASP A 78 3.10 12.53 -13.88
N TYR A 79 4.30 12.01 -14.17
CA TYR A 79 4.74 11.83 -15.56
C TYR A 79 3.79 10.95 -16.38
N LEU A 80 3.35 9.81 -15.85
CA LEU A 80 2.40 8.94 -16.55
C LEU A 80 1.05 9.63 -16.77
N VAL A 81 0.54 10.34 -15.76
CA VAL A 81 -0.72 11.11 -15.88
C VAL A 81 -0.61 12.19 -16.95
N GLU A 82 0.52 12.90 -17.04
CA GLU A 82 0.77 13.90 -18.08
C GLU A 82 0.80 13.30 -19.50
N GLN A 83 1.22 12.04 -19.63
CA GLN A 83 1.17 11.30 -20.91
C GLN A 83 -0.22 10.73 -21.23
N GLY A 84 -1.22 10.92 -20.36
CA GLY A 84 -2.56 10.32 -20.51
C GLY A 84 -2.59 8.82 -20.19
N LEU A 85 -1.64 8.34 -19.40
CA LEU A 85 -1.50 6.95 -18.94
C LEU A 85 -1.94 6.80 -17.48
#